data_AF-A0A392UH37-F1
#
_entry.id   AF-A0A392UH37-F1
#
_cell.length_a   1.000
_cell.length_b   1.000
_cell.length_c   1.000
_cell.angle_alpha   90.00
_cell.angle_beta   90.00
_cell.angle_gamma   90.00
#
_symmetry.space_group_name_H-M   'P 1'
#
loop_
_entity.id
_entity.type
_entity.pdbx_description
1 polymer ?
#
loop_
_entity_poly.entity_id
_entity_poly.type
_entity_poly.pdbx_seq_one_letter_code
_entity_poly.pdbx_strand_id
1 'polypeptide(L)' 'MITWARFKREFLTKYSPADERNRKVIEFMELKRGWMTISEYAAKFEDLCHFAPHYNTL' A
#
# COMPACT_ATOMS: atom_id res chain seq x y z
N MET A 1 26.69 -23.00 -2.15
CA MET A 1 26.81 -21.55 -2.41
C MET A 1 25.43 -20.98 -2.73
N ILE A 2 25.02 -19.89 -2.09
CA ILE A 2 23.81 -19.14 -2.48
C ILE A 2 24.20 -18.19 -3.61
N THR A 3 23.51 -18.27 -4.74
CA THR A 3 23.70 -17.33 -5.85
C THR A 3 23.00 -16.00 -5.54
N TRP A 4 23.56 -14.90 -6.04
CA TRP A 4 23.01 -13.55 -5.82
C TRP A 4 21.55 -13.39 -6.30
N ALA A 5 21.19 -14.09 -7.38
CA ALA A 5 19.81 -14.13 -7.89
C ALA A 5 18.84 -14.79 -6.90
N ARG A 6 19.27 -15.88 -6.24
CA ARG A 6 18.46 -16.58 -5.24
C ARG A 6 18.28 -15.74 -3.98
N PHE A 7 19.32 -15.04 -3.52
CA PHE A 7 19.21 -14.11 -2.40
C PHE A 7 18.20 -12.99 -2.69
N LYS A 8 18.30 -12.31 -3.85
CA LYS A 8 17.37 -11.23 -4.22
C LYS A 8 15.92 -11.70 -4.30
N ARG A 9 15.66 -12.89 -4.85
CA ARG A 9 14.32 -13.45 -4.90
C ARG A 9 13.75 -13.69 -3.50
N GLU A 10 14.48 -14.37 -2.64
CA GLU A 10 14.01 -14.67 -1.27
C GLU A 10 13.87 -13.39 -0.43
N PHE A 11 14.78 -12.44 -0.59
CA PHE A 11 14.71 -11.14 0.08
C PHE A 11 13.49 -10.35 -0.39
N LEU A 12 13.24 -10.28 -1.70
CA LEU A 12 12.02 -9.67 -2.22
C LEU A 12 10.79 -10.48 -1.81
N THR A 13 10.76 -11.80 -1.85
CA THR A 13 9.57 -12.53 -1.38
C THR A 13 9.27 -12.27 0.11
N LYS A 14 10.31 -12.10 0.94
CA LYS A 14 10.18 -11.88 2.38
C LYS A 14 9.94 -10.41 2.78
N TYR A 15 10.40 -9.46 1.97
CA TYR A 15 10.40 -8.02 2.29
C TYR A 15 9.85 -7.13 1.17
N SER A 16 9.46 -7.70 0.02
CA SER A 16 8.91 -6.96 -1.11
C SER A 16 7.44 -6.64 -0.84
N PRO A 17 6.99 -5.48 -1.31
CA PRO A 17 5.76 -4.86 -0.89
C PRO A 17 4.55 -5.43 -1.65
N ALA A 18 4.56 -6.67 -2.14
CA ALA A 18 3.35 -7.24 -2.75
C ALA A 18 2.23 -7.32 -1.69
N ASP A 19 2.56 -7.76 -0.47
CA ASP A 19 1.66 -7.68 0.68
C ASP A 19 1.46 -6.24 1.16
N GLU A 20 2.47 -5.38 1.06
CA GLU A 20 2.37 -4.02 1.58
C GLU A 20 1.50 -3.12 0.69
N ARG A 21 1.66 -3.20 -0.64
CA ARG A 21 0.79 -2.57 -1.63
C ARG A 21 -0.63 -3.12 -1.52
N ASN A 22 -0.81 -4.44 -1.39
CA ASN A 22 -2.14 -5.02 -1.19
C ASN A 22 -2.76 -4.56 0.13
N ARG A 23 -1.98 -4.47 1.21
CA ARG A 23 -2.42 -3.89 2.49
C ARG A 23 -2.82 -2.43 2.35
N LYS A 24 -2.04 -1.62 1.63
CA LYS A 24 -2.34 -0.21 1.37
C LYS A 24 -3.62 -0.05 0.53
N VAL A 25 -3.85 -0.93 -0.44
CA VAL A 25 -5.10 -0.97 -1.22
C VAL A 25 -6.30 -1.36 -0.34
N ILE A 26 -6.15 -2.36 0.53
CA ILE A 26 -7.21 -2.73 1.49
C ILE A 26 -7.46 -1.60 2.49
N GLU A 27 -6.41 -0.96 3.01
CA GLU A 27 -6.51 0.20 3.90
C GLU A 27 -7.23 1.36 3.22
N PHE A 28 -6.96 1.60 1.94
CA PHE A 28 -7.68 2.60 1.14
C PHE A 28 -9.16 2.26 0.97
N MET A 29 -9.48 1.01 0.63
CA MET A 29 -10.88 0.57 0.45
C MET A 29 -11.70 0.67 1.74
N GLU A 30 -11.09 0.40 2.89
CA GLU A 30 -11.74 0.48 4.20
C GLU A 30 -11.60 1.86 4.85
N LEU A 31 -11.01 2.84 4.18
CA LEU A 31 -10.76 4.18 4.72
C LEU A 31 -12.07 4.94 4.98
N LYS A 32 -12.52 4.93 6.24
CA LYS A 32 -13.66 5.71 6.74
C LYS A 32 -13.13 6.87 7.59
N ARG A 33 -13.80 8.03 7.51
CA ARG A 33 -13.40 9.22 8.31
C ARG A 33 -13.32 8.93 9.81
N GLY A 34 -14.29 8.18 10.35
CA GLY A 34 -14.38 7.90 11.77
C GLY A 34 -14.34 9.20 12.59
N TRP A 35 -13.41 9.27 13.54
CA TRP A 35 -13.16 10.43 14.41
C TRP A 35 -12.11 11.40 13.88
N MET A 36 -11.55 11.15 12.68
CA MET A 36 -10.56 12.03 12.08
C MET A 36 -11.18 13.37 11.68
N THR A 37 -10.39 14.43 11.81
CA THR A 37 -10.73 15.71 11.19
C THR A 37 -10.73 15.57 9.67
N ILE A 38 -11.40 16.49 8.97
CA ILE A 38 -11.46 16.48 7.51
C ILE A 38 -10.05 16.58 6.91
N SER A 39 -9.15 17.35 7.52
CA SER A 39 -7.78 17.51 7.04
C SER A 39 -6.96 16.23 7.19
N GLU A 40 -7.08 15.52 8.31
CA GLU A 40 -6.38 14.25 8.52
C GLU A 40 -6.88 13.16 7.58
N TYR A 41 -8.19 13.12 7.35
CA TYR A 41 -8.78 12.21 6.38
C TYR A 41 -8.30 12.49 4.97
N ALA A 42 -8.29 13.75 4.54
CA ALA A 42 -7.84 14.14 3.20
C ALA A 42 -6.36 13.78 2.97
N ALA A 43 -5.49 14.07 3.94
CA ALA A 43 -4.08 13.70 3.86
C ALA A 43 -3.91 12.17 3.75
N LYS A 44 -4.69 11.40 4.52
CA LYS A 44 -4.64 9.93 4.48
C LYS A 44 -5.21 9.36 3.18
N PHE A 45 -6.20 10.02 2.60
CA PHE A 45 -6.76 9.65 1.30
C PHE A 45 -5.77 9.89 0.16
N GLU A 46 -5.11 11.06 0.12
CA GLU A 46 -4.08 11.38 -0.89
C GLU A 46 -2.90 10.40 -0.83
N ASP A 47 -2.41 10.07 0.38
CA ASP A 47 -1.30 9.11 0.54
C ASP A 47 -1.65 7.72 -0.01
N LEU A 48 -2.90 7.27 0.22
CA LEU A 48 -3.34 5.93 -0.12
C LEU A 48 -3.86 5.79 -1.56
N CYS A 49 -4.36 6.86 -2.19
CA CYS A 49 -4.94 6.78 -3.54
C CYS A 49 -3.89 6.39 -4.61
N HIS A 50 -2.62 6.72 -4.39
CA HIS A 50 -1.50 6.33 -5.26
C HIS A 50 -1.33 4.81 -5.40
N PHE A 51 -1.76 4.05 -4.39
CA PHE A 51 -1.67 2.59 -4.40
C PHE A 51 -2.84 1.92 -5.15
N ALA A 52 -3.94 2.67 -5.37
CA ALA A 52 -5.17 2.20 -5.98
C ALA A 52 -5.55 3.02 -7.25
N PRO A 53 -4.70 3.06 -8.29
CA PRO A 53 -4.90 3.92 -9.46
C PRO A 53 -6.19 3.62 -10.24
N HIS A 54 -6.73 2.40 -10.15
CA HIS A 54 -8.00 2.01 -10.80
C HIS A 54 -9.26 2.50 -10.06
N TYR A 55 -9.12 3.00 -8.84
CA TYR A 55 -10.22 3.53 -8.04
C TYR A 55 -10.20 5.06 -7.96
N ASN A 56 -9.20 5.70 -8.57
CA ASN A 56 -9.06 7.16 -8.62
C ASN A 56 -9.78 7.79 -9.83
N THR A 57 -10.54 7.01 -10.60
CA THR A 57 -11.45 7.53 -11.63
C THR A 57 -12.81 7.83 -11.00
N LEU A 58 -12.95 9.05 -10.50
CA LEU A 58 -14.22 9.78 -10.50
C LEU A 58 -14.15 10.87 -11.57
#